data_AF-A0A4R4KNA8-F1
#
_entry.id   AF-A0A4R4KNA8-F1
#
_cell.length_a   1.000
_cell.length_b   1.000
_cell.length_c   1.000
_cell.angle_alpha   90.00
_cell.angle_beta   90.00
_cell.angle_gamma   90.00
#
_symmetry.space_group_name_H-M   'P 1'
#
loop_
_entity.id
_entity.type
_entity.pdbx_description
1 polymer ?
#
loop_
_entity_poly.entity_id
_entity_poly.type
_entity_poly.pdbx_seq_one_letter_code
_entity_poly.pdbx_strand_id
1 'polypeptide(L)'
;MTRCALENCATASYEETVRLRIDDAQVEVRRLIDAVAASAPNATVMLVGYPRIFADYHQDSCVFARYTGAEMDMLNRLALHMRNAQRATADAARVAGKRVQFTDMVEGMLDHGTCRKYDTNHDVLVPDDINGVVAGPAGEGDFRMVDGDTYATCVGWIVAGLNVCISRASFHPKDTGAVTYSSAVTSRLSAVGYN
;
A
#
# COMPACT_ATOMS: atom_id res chain seq x y z
N MET A 1 -4.46 -8.70 -0.60
CA MET A 1 -5.32 -8.41 0.55
C MET A 1 -6.53 -9.34 0.64
N THR A 2 -7.41 -9.44 -0.37
CA THR A 2 -8.64 -10.27 -0.28
C THR A 2 -8.41 -11.72 0.13
N ARG A 3 -7.37 -12.40 -0.40
CA ARG A 3 -7.05 -13.77 0.02
C ARG A 3 -6.76 -13.87 1.53
N CYS A 4 -5.91 -12.96 2.03
CA CYS A 4 -5.62 -12.78 3.45
C CYS A 4 -6.80 -12.28 4.28
N ALA A 5 -7.92 -11.91 3.65
CA ALA A 5 -9.19 -11.60 4.32
C ALA A 5 -10.16 -12.80 4.33
N LEU A 6 -9.92 -13.85 3.54
CA LEU A 6 -10.80 -15.03 3.42
C LEU A 6 -10.21 -16.30 4.02
N GLU A 7 -8.92 -16.53 3.81
CA GLU A 7 -8.17 -17.68 4.34
C GLU A 7 -6.77 -17.30 4.82
N ASN A 8 -6.10 -18.20 5.56
CA ASN A 8 -4.70 -18.00 5.91
C ASN A 8 -3.87 -17.86 4.63
N CYS A 9 -3.27 -16.69 4.43
CA CYS A 9 -2.45 -16.43 3.26
C CYS A 9 -0.94 -16.54 3.53
N ALA A 10 -0.51 -16.61 4.80
CA ALA A 10 0.88 -16.66 5.28
C ALA A 10 1.62 -17.96 4.90
N THR A 11 1.76 -18.20 3.60
CA THR A 11 2.44 -19.35 3.03
C THR A 11 3.52 -18.90 2.05
N ALA A 12 4.64 -19.64 2.02
CA ALA A 12 5.75 -19.33 1.12
C ALA A 12 5.32 -19.34 -0.36
N SER A 13 4.46 -20.28 -0.76
CA SER A 13 3.97 -20.38 -2.14
C SER A 13 3.12 -19.18 -2.54
N TYR A 14 2.28 -18.66 -1.64
CA TYR A 14 1.49 -17.47 -1.93
C TYR A 14 2.36 -16.22 -1.95
N GLU A 15 3.27 -16.05 -0.98
CA GLU A 15 4.22 -14.93 -0.97
C GLU A 15 5.02 -14.88 -2.29
N GLU A 16 5.56 -16.02 -2.73
CA GLU A 16 6.29 -16.12 -4.01
C GLU A 16 5.41 -15.76 -5.22
N THR A 17 4.17 -16.24 -5.25
CA THR A 17 3.22 -15.87 -6.32
C THR A 17 3.01 -14.36 -6.40
N VAL A 18 2.93 -13.67 -5.25
CA VAL A 18 2.76 -12.21 -5.22
C VAL A 18 4.06 -11.49 -5.59
N ARG A 19 5.23 -12.00 -5.19
CA ARG A 19 6.54 -11.46 -5.61
C ARG A 19 6.69 -11.48 -7.13
N LEU A 20 6.37 -12.60 -7.77
CA LEU A 20 6.38 -12.71 -9.23
C LEU A 20 5.47 -11.67 -9.89
N ARG A 21 4.26 -11.47 -9.36
CA ARG A 21 3.33 -10.44 -9.87
C ARG A 21 3.86 -9.02 -9.68
N ILE A 22 4.54 -8.74 -8.57
CA ILE A 22 5.20 -7.46 -8.32
C ILE A 22 6.31 -7.23 -9.35
N ASP A 23 7.11 -8.25 -9.64
CA ASP A 23 8.21 -8.19 -10.59
C ASP A 23 7.70 -8.00 -12.02
N ASP A 24 6.67 -8.75 -12.43
CA ASP A 24 6.00 -8.62 -13.73
C ASP A 24 5.40 -7.21 -13.93
N ALA A 25 4.81 -6.64 -12.87
CA ALA A 25 4.25 -5.29 -12.93
C ALA A 25 5.30 -4.21 -13.23
N GLN A 26 6.58 -4.44 -12.91
CA GLN A 26 7.64 -3.47 -13.21
C GLN A 26 7.86 -3.28 -14.72
N VAL A 27 7.48 -4.26 -15.54
CA VAL A 27 7.51 -4.11 -17.00
C VAL A 27 6.59 -2.98 -17.44
N GLU A 28 5.38 -2.92 -16.89
CA GLU A 28 4.41 -1.87 -17.22
C GLU A 28 4.80 -0.51 -16.60
N VAL A 29 5.35 -0.51 -15.38
CA VAL A 29 5.90 0.71 -14.76
C VAL A 29 7.01 1.31 -15.64
N ARG A 30 7.92 0.48 -16.15
CA ARG A 30 8.97 0.92 -17.08
C ARG A 30 8.37 1.48 -18.37
N ARG A 31 7.41 0.79 -18.98
CA ARG A 31 6.74 1.28 -20.21
C ARG A 31 6.06 2.63 -19.97
N LEU A 32 5.43 2.83 -18.82
CA LEU A 32 4.81 4.10 -18.47
C LEU A 32 5.85 5.21 -18.31
N ILE A 33 6.96 4.95 -17.59
CA ILE A 33 8.08 5.90 -17.47
C ILE A 33 8.59 6.30 -18.87
N ASP A 34 8.74 5.34 -19.76
CA ASP A 34 9.23 5.56 -21.12
C ASP A 34 8.26 6.40 -21.95
N ALA A 35 6.96 6.12 -21.85
CA ALA A 35 5.92 6.90 -22.51
C ALA A 35 5.83 8.34 -22.00
N VAL A 36 5.97 8.56 -20.69
CA VAL A 36 6.02 9.90 -20.10
C VAL A 36 7.28 10.64 -20.55
N ALA A 37 8.45 10.00 -20.51
CA ALA A 37 9.71 10.61 -20.95
C ALA A 37 9.70 10.96 -22.45
N ALA A 38 9.04 10.15 -23.29
CA ALA A 38 8.88 10.45 -24.71
C ALA A 38 7.92 11.63 -24.95
N SER A 39 6.82 11.68 -24.20
CA SER A 39 5.80 12.74 -24.32
C SER A 39 6.27 14.07 -23.73
N ALA A 40 7.10 14.03 -22.69
CA ALA A 40 7.59 15.20 -21.97
C ALA A 40 9.11 15.07 -21.74
N PRO A 41 9.95 15.26 -22.79
CA PRO A 41 11.39 14.99 -22.74
C PRO A 41 12.17 15.86 -21.74
N ASN A 42 11.58 16.97 -21.30
CA ASN A 42 12.15 17.87 -20.30
C ASN A 42 11.59 17.65 -18.88
N ALA A 43 10.58 16.81 -18.71
CA ALA A 43 10.00 16.55 -17.40
C ALA A 43 10.89 15.65 -16.56
N THR A 44 10.87 15.87 -15.23
CA THR A 44 11.33 14.89 -14.25
C THR A 44 10.15 14.03 -13.84
N VAL A 45 10.28 12.72 -13.98
CA VAL A 45 9.27 11.74 -13.54
C VAL A 45 9.53 11.38 -12.09
N MET A 46 8.57 11.66 -11.21
CA MET A 46 8.60 11.20 -9.82
C MET A 46 7.81 9.90 -9.68
N LEU A 47 8.49 8.77 -9.54
CA LEU A 47 7.86 7.50 -9.17
C LEU A 47 7.72 7.45 -7.65
N VAL A 48 6.48 7.51 -7.15
CA VAL A 48 6.21 7.42 -5.73
C VAL A 48 5.89 5.97 -5.37
N GLY A 49 6.67 5.39 -4.44
CA GLY A 49 6.45 4.03 -3.97
C GLY A 49 5.29 3.90 -2.99
N TYR A 50 5.02 2.70 -2.51
CA TYR A 50 4.01 2.44 -1.48
C TYR A 50 4.66 2.28 -0.09
N PRO A 51 3.95 2.63 1.01
CA PRO A 51 4.40 2.39 2.37
C PRO A 51 4.23 0.93 2.79
N ARG A 52 4.65 0.58 4.01
CA ARG A 52 4.15 -0.62 4.68
C ARG A 52 2.64 -0.50 4.89
N ILE A 53 1.92 -1.62 4.83
CA ILE A 53 0.48 -1.65 5.08
C ILE A 53 0.22 -1.65 6.59
N PHE A 54 0.90 -2.55 7.29
CA PHE A 54 0.84 -2.66 8.75
C PHE A 54 2.04 -1.97 9.36
N ALA A 55 1.88 -1.46 10.59
CA ALA A 55 3.03 -1.03 11.38
C ALA A 55 4.05 -2.19 11.51
N ASP A 56 5.34 -1.89 11.52
CA ASP A 56 6.42 -2.83 11.85
C ASP A 56 6.24 -3.36 13.28
N TYR A 57 5.86 -2.49 14.22
CA TYR A 57 5.41 -2.90 15.55
C TYR A 57 3.88 -3.00 15.59
N HIS A 58 3.35 -4.15 15.17
CA HIS A 58 1.91 -4.42 15.13
C HIS A 58 1.43 -5.43 16.18
N GLN A 59 0.12 -5.45 16.41
CA GLN A 59 -0.55 -6.43 17.28
C GLN A 59 -0.37 -7.87 16.77
N ASP A 60 -0.55 -8.87 17.64
CA ASP A 60 -0.50 -10.29 17.23
C ASP A 60 -1.71 -10.70 16.37
N SER A 61 -2.81 -9.95 16.49
CA SER A 61 -3.99 -10.06 15.63
C SER A 61 -4.59 -8.68 15.40
N CYS A 62 -5.13 -8.46 14.21
CA CYS A 62 -5.78 -7.19 13.89
C CYS A 62 -6.99 -7.36 12.98
N VAL A 63 -7.80 -6.30 12.87
CA VAL A 63 -8.95 -6.22 11.98
C VAL A 63 -9.97 -7.30 12.34
N PHE A 64 -10.54 -7.18 13.55
CA PHE A 64 -11.46 -8.18 14.12
C PHE A 64 -10.82 -9.58 14.19
N ALA A 65 -9.56 -9.63 14.60
CA ALA A 65 -8.72 -10.83 14.68
C ALA A 65 -8.55 -11.61 13.36
N ARG A 66 -8.86 -10.98 12.21
CA ARG A 66 -8.72 -11.65 10.92
C ARG A 66 -7.28 -11.80 10.51
N TYR A 67 -6.50 -10.73 10.59
CA TYR A 67 -5.11 -10.77 10.15
C TYR A 67 -4.26 -11.20 11.33
N THR A 68 -3.59 -12.33 11.19
CA THR A 68 -2.58 -12.81 12.14
C THR A 68 -1.29 -12.00 11.99
N GLY A 69 -0.46 -11.96 13.04
CA GLY A 69 0.87 -11.35 12.98
C GLY A 69 1.70 -11.84 11.79
N ALA A 70 1.69 -13.15 11.52
CA ALA A 70 2.41 -13.75 10.40
C ALA A 70 1.91 -13.27 9.01
N GLU A 71 0.61 -13.04 8.86
CA GLU A 71 0.05 -12.46 7.63
C GLU A 71 0.44 -10.98 7.47
N MET A 72 0.42 -10.21 8.57
CA MET A 72 0.83 -8.81 8.58
C MET A 72 2.31 -8.66 8.24
N ASP A 73 3.18 -9.47 8.86
CA ASP A 73 4.62 -9.54 8.56
C ASP A 73 4.87 -9.89 7.09
N MET A 74 4.18 -10.89 6.56
CA MET A 74 4.33 -11.30 5.16
C MET A 74 3.92 -10.20 4.19
N LEU A 75 2.81 -9.51 4.47
CA LEU A 75 2.36 -8.39 3.66
C LEU A 75 3.34 -7.20 3.72
N ASN A 76 3.94 -6.94 4.88
CA ASN A 76 5.01 -5.95 5.01
C ASN A 76 6.28 -6.34 4.24
N ARG A 77 6.69 -7.63 4.24
CA ARG A 77 7.80 -8.10 3.39
C ARG A 77 7.51 -7.91 1.90
N LEU A 78 6.27 -8.16 1.46
CA LEU A 78 5.84 -7.91 0.08
C LEU A 78 5.85 -6.41 -0.26
N ALA A 79 5.46 -5.53 0.66
CA ALA A 79 5.58 -4.08 0.49
C ALA A 79 7.05 -3.63 0.32
N LEU A 80 7.96 -4.18 1.13
CA LEU A 80 9.41 -3.95 0.99
C LEU A 80 9.96 -4.47 -0.34
N HIS A 81 9.47 -5.62 -0.82
CA HIS A 81 9.83 -6.16 -2.14
C HIS A 81 9.37 -5.23 -3.26
N MET A 82 8.11 -4.76 -3.21
CA MET A 82 7.56 -3.78 -4.17
C MET A 82 8.38 -2.48 -4.19
N ARG A 83 8.70 -1.93 -3.02
CA ARG A 83 9.56 -0.75 -2.90
C ARG A 83 10.91 -0.95 -3.58
N ASN A 84 11.57 -2.08 -3.33
CA ASN A 84 12.87 -2.39 -3.93
C ASN A 84 12.77 -2.52 -5.46
N ALA A 85 11.73 -3.19 -5.95
CA ALA A 85 11.49 -3.38 -7.39
C ALA A 85 11.20 -2.04 -8.11
N GLN A 86 10.38 -1.17 -7.51
CA GLN A 86 10.11 0.17 -8.03
C GLN A 86 11.35 1.06 -8.03
N ARG A 87 12.14 1.03 -6.94
CA ARG A 87 13.42 1.75 -6.85
C ARG A 87 14.39 1.29 -7.94
N ALA A 88 14.57 -0.01 -8.10
CA ALA A 88 15.44 -0.57 -9.13
C ALA A 88 14.99 -0.16 -10.54
N THR A 89 13.68 -0.12 -10.79
CA THR A 89 13.12 0.34 -12.07
C THR A 89 13.42 1.82 -12.32
N ALA A 90 13.25 2.68 -11.31
CA ALA A 90 13.59 4.10 -11.40
C ALA A 90 15.10 4.31 -11.62
N ASP A 91 15.94 3.56 -10.91
CA ASP A 91 17.39 3.62 -11.04
C ASP A 91 17.86 3.17 -12.42
N ALA A 92 17.30 2.08 -12.95
CA ALA A 92 17.60 1.62 -14.31
C ALA A 92 17.20 2.66 -15.37
N ALA A 93 16.04 3.31 -15.21
CA ALA A 93 15.61 4.39 -16.10
C ALA A 93 16.57 5.59 -16.05
N ARG A 94 17.06 5.94 -14.85
CA ARG A 94 18.05 7.00 -14.64
C ARG A 94 19.40 6.67 -15.29
N VAL A 95 19.89 5.43 -15.13
CA VAL A 95 21.10 4.95 -15.82
C VAL A 95 20.94 5.02 -17.35
N ALA A 96 19.73 4.78 -17.86
CA ALA A 96 19.40 4.95 -19.28
C ALA A 96 19.21 6.42 -19.73
N GLY A 97 19.57 7.40 -18.88
CA GLY A 97 19.55 8.82 -19.21
C GLY A 97 18.21 9.53 -19.00
N LYS A 98 17.20 8.85 -18.45
CA LYS A 98 15.89 9.48 -18.15
C LYS A 98 15.95 10.27 -16.84
N ARG A 99 15.22 11.38 -16.77
CA ARG A 99 15.08 12.19 -15.55
C ARG A 99 14.04 11.55 -14.63
N VAL A 100 14.41 10.48 -13.93
CA VAL A 100 13.49 9.77 -13.02
C VAL A 100 14.00 9.86 -11.59
N GLN A 101 13.07 10.09 -10.68
CA GLN A 101 13.27 10.14 -9.24
C GLN A 101 12.35 9.13 -8.57
N PHE A 102 12.79 8.57 -7.44
CA PHE A 102 11.97 7.68 -6.62
C PHE A 102 11.74 8.30 -5.24
N THR A 103 10.48 8.31 -4.79
CA THR A 103 10.11 8.63 -3.41
C THR A 103 9.81 7.34 -2.67
N ASP A 104 10.61 7.06 -1.65
CA ASP A 104 10.44 5.89 -0.80
C ASP A 104 9.38 6.15 0.26
N MET A 105 8.20 5.56 0.10
CA MET A 105 7.13 5.75 1.07
C MET A 105 7.21 4.81 2.27
N VAL A 106 8.10 3.81 2.26
CA VAL A 106 8.43 3.05 3.47
C VAL A 106 9.21 3.94 4.43
N GLU A 107 10.16 4.72 3.92
CA GLU A 107 10.84 5.75 4.71
C GLU A 107 9.93 6.96 4.97
N GLY A 108 9.15 7.38 3.96
CA GLY A 108 8.29 8.55 4.05
C GLY A 108 7.13 8.43 5.05
N MET A 109 6.65 7.21 5.32
CA MET A 109 5.62 6.94 6.33
C MET A 109 6.13 6.18 7.54
N LEU A 110 7.41 5.79 7.57
CA LEU A 110 8.04 5.05 8.66
C LEU A 110 7.20 3.84 9.10
N ASP A 111 6.66 3.94 10.32
CA ASP A 111 5.89 2.91 11.01
C ASP A 111 4.38 3.24 11.06
N HIS A 112 3.91 4.25 10.32
CA HIS A 112 2.53 4.74 10.39
C HIS A 112 1.51 3.84 9.64
N GLY A 113 1.81 2.54 9.50
CA GLY A 113 0.88 1.55 8.99
C GLY A 113 -0.29 1.31 9.96
N THR A 114 -1.24 0.47 9.58
CA THR A 114 -2.36 0.11 10.45
C THR A 114 -1.96 -0.95 11.48
N CYS A 115 -2.77 -1.12 12.53
CA CYS A 115 -2.64 -2.20 13.51
C CYS A 115 -1.45 -2.09 14.46
N ARG A 116 -0.96 -0.87 14.69
CA ARG A 116 0.14 -0.60 15.60
C ARG A 116 -0.13 -1.18 16.98
N LYS A 117 0.91 -1.74 17.60
CA LYS A 117 0.91 -2.16 18.99
C LYS A 117 1.34 -0.99 19.88
N TYR A 118 0.50 -0.67 20.86
CA TYR A 118 0.80 0.34 21.86
C TYR A 118 1.44 -0.33 23.07
N ASP A 119 2.59 0.17 23.51
CA ASP A 119 3.11 -0.10 24.84
C ASP A 119 3.95 1.07 25.37
N THR A 120 4.04 1.16 26.70
CA THR A 120 4.65 2.29 27.40
C THR A 120 6.15 2.46 27.15
N ASN A 121 6.83 1.48 26.55
CA ASN A 121 8.24 1.53 26.18
C ASN A 121 8.45 1.87 24.70
N HIS A 122 7.38 1.85 23.90
CA HIS A 122 7.39 2.12 22.46
C HIS A 122 6.54 3.34 22.05
N ASP A 123 5.81 3.98 22.98
CA ASP A 123 4.85 5.05 22.64
C ASP A 123 5.37 6.50 22.82
N VAL A 124 5.57 7.17 21.68
CA VAL A 124 4.85 8.44 21.44
C VAL A 124 3.53 8.06 20.76
N LEU A 125 2.41 8.58 21.24
CA LEU A 125 1.09 8.35 20.62
C LEU A 125 1.07 8.90 19.18
N VAL A 126 1.44 8.07 18.22
CA VAL A 126 1.34 8.38 16.79
C VAL A 126 0.13 7.61 16.25
N PRO A 127 -0.88 8.30 15.67
CA PRO A 127 -2.02 7.65 15.04
C PRO A 127 -1.60 6.76 13.85
N ASP A 128 -2.32 5.67 13.63
CA ASP A 128 -2.26 4.92 12.37
C ASP A 128 -2.66 5.83 11.21
N ASP A 129 -1.80 5.98 10.20
CA ASP A 129 -2.08 6.77 9.00
C ASP A 129 -2.71 5.97 7.87
N ILE A 130 -2.68 4.64 7.97
CA ILE A 130 -3.34 3.71 7.05
C ILE A 130 -4.63 3.19 7.67
N ASN A 131 -5.68 3.08 6.86
CA ASN A 131 -6.91 2.40 7.25
C ASN A 131 -6.69 0.91 7.47
N GLY A 132 -7.34 0.35 8.50
CA GLY A 132 -7.55 -1.09 8.61
C GLY A 132 -8.57 -1.59 7.56
N VAL A 133 -9.40 -2.58 7.91
CA VAL A 133 -10.60 -2.86 7.10
C VAL A 133 -11.67 -1.84 7.42
N VAL A 134 -12.17 -1.22 6.36
CA VAL A 134 -13.31 -0.32 6.38
C VAL A 134 -14.50 -1.09 5.80
N ALA A 135 -15.61 -1.10 6.53
CA ALA A 135 -16.88 -1.61 6.04
C ALA A 135 -17.45 -0.63 5.02
N GLY A 136 -17.78 -1.09 3.82
CA GLY A 136 -18.36 -0.26 2.78
C GLY A 136 -19.89 -0.41 2.66
N PRO A 137 -20.55 0.55 1.98
CA PRO A 137 -19.93 1.73 1.40
C PRO A 137 -19.65 2.78 2.50
N ALA A 138 -18.46 3.34 2.49
CA ALA A 138 -18.00 4.40 3.38
C ALA A 138 -17.88 5.76 2.67
N GLY A 139 -17.96 5.79 1.33
CA GLY A 139 -17.91 7.00 0.52
C GLY A 139 -18.17 6.76 -0.96
N GLU A 140 -18.11 7.82 -1.75
CA GLU A 140 -18.22 7.73 -3.21
C GLU A 140 -17.07 6.90 -3.80
N GLY A 141 -17.39 6.02 -4.74
CA GLY A 141 -16.39 5.22 -5.45
C GLY A 141 -15.92 3.94 -4.73
N ASP A 142 -16.45 3.63 -3.54
CA ASP A 142 -16.11 2.43 -2.77
C ASP A 142 -16.46 1.14 -3.50
N PHE A 143 -17.67 1.06 -4.02
CA PHE A 143 -18.06 0.08 -5.01
C PHE A 143 -19.30 0.59 -5.73
N ARG A 144 -19.40 0.25 -7.00
CA ARG A 144 -20.66 0.27 -7.73
C ARG A 144 -21.09 -1.18 -7.81
N MET A 145 -22.21 -1.52 -7.17
CA MET A 145 -22.90 -2.78 -7.46
C MET A 145 -23.25 -2.76 -8.95
N VAL A 146 -22.72 -3.71 -9.72
CA VAL A 146 -23.15 -3.88 -11.12
C VAL A 146 -24.40 -4.78 -11.15
N ASP A 147 -25.18 -4.70 -12.21
CA ASP A 147 -26.43 -5.46 -12.32
C ASP A 147 -26.17 -6.96 -12.12
N GLY A 148 -26.84 -7.56 -11.13
CA GLY A 148 -26.69 -8.96 -10.75
C GLY A 148 -25.84 -9.19 -9.49
N ASP A 149 -25.07 -8.20 -9.04
CA ASP A 149 -24.39 -8.29 -7.74
C ASP A 149 -25.41 -8.13 -6.60
N THR A 150 -25.20 -8.88 -5.52
CA THR A 150 -25.97 -8.70 -4.27
C THR A 150 -25.01 -8.67 -3.10
N TYR A 151 -25.37 -7.98 -2.01
CA TYR A 151 -24.58 -7.97 -0.78
C TYR A 151 -24.32 -9.37 -0.23
N ALA A 152 -25.07 -10.41 -0.65
CA ALA A 152 -24.83 -11.80 -0.27
C ALA A 152 -23.47 -12.36 -0.72
N THR A 153 -22.79 -11.72 -1.68
CA THR A 153 -21.42 -12.10 -2.10
C THR A 153 -20.32 -11.46 -1.25
N CYS A 154 -20.69 -10.51 -0.38
CA CYS A 154 -19.76 -9.82 0.49
C CYS A 154 -19.41 -10.64 1.74
N VAL A 155 -18.36 -10.23 2.44
CA VAL A 155 -17.73 -11.06 3.46
C VAL A 155 -18.54 -11.02 4.76
N GLY A 156 -19.20 -12.14 5.09
CA GLY A 156 -20.12 -12.23 6.23
C GLY A 156 -19.49 -12.37 7.62
N TRP A 157 -18.15 -12.44 7.73
CA TRP A 157 -17.48 -12.62 9.03
C TRP A 157 -17.18 -11.31 9.77
N ILE A 158 -17.25 -10.16 9.09
CA ILE A 158 -16.91 -8.85 9.69
C ILE A 158 -17.94 -8.45 10.77
N VAL A 159 -19.20 -8.83 10.58
CA VAL A 159 -20.28 -8.62 11.56
C VAL A 159 -21.14 -9.88 11.59
N ALA A 160 -21.36 -10.46 12.78
CA ALA A 160 -22.06 -11.73 12.97
C ALA A 160 -23.43 -11.77 12.26
N GLY A 161 -23.46 -12.29 11.04
CA GLY A 161 -24.67 -12.45 10.23
C GLY A 161 -24.99 -11.30 9.26
N LEU A 162 -24.13 -10.29 9.10
CA LEU A 162 -24.28 -9.25 8.07
C LEU A 162 -23.18 -9.41 7.02
N ASN A 163 -23.57 -9.59 5.76
CA ASN A 163 -22.63 -9.56 4.65
C ASN A 163 -22.18 -8.12 4.41
N VAL A 164 -20.94 -7.83 4.78
CA VAL A 164 -20.34 -6.49 4.66
C VAL A 164 -19.27 -6.52 3.57
N CYS A 165 -19.36 -5.59 2.63
CA CYS A 165 -18.36 -5.45 1.58
C CYS A 165 -17.16 -4.68 2.13
N ILE A 166 -15.94 -5.11 1.78
CA ILE A 166 -14.73 -4.38 2.14
C ILE A 166 -14.66 -3.12 1.28
N SER A 167 -14.68 -1.94 1.92
CA SER A 167 -14.53 -0.64 1.28
C SER A 167 -13.17 -0.53 0.59
N ARG A 168 -13.12 0.22 -0.52
CA ARG A 168 -11.86 0.52 -1.22
C ARG A 168 -10.95 1.44 -0.41
N ALA A 169 -11.46 2.13 0.60
CA ALA A 169 -10.64 2.87 1.56
C ALA A 169 -9.78 1.96 2.46
N SER A 170 -10.09 0.66 2.54
CA SER A 170 -9.31 -0.30 3.33
C SER A 170 -7.86 -0.32 2.86
N PHE A 171 -6.92 -0.29 3.81
CA PHE A 171 -5.47 -0.29 3.54
C PHE A 171 -4.96 0.88 2.68
N HIS A 172 -5.74 1.95 2.55
CA HIS A 172 -5.31 3.22 1.96
C HIS A 172 -5.03 4.26 3.04
N PRO A 173 -4.25 5.31 2.74
CA PRO A 173 -4.06 6.43 3.66
C PRO A 173 -5.38 7.05 4.11
N LYS A 174 -5.46 7.40 5.40
CA LYS A 174 -6.47 8.30 5.98
C LYS A 174 -6.14 9.75 5.63
N ASP A 175 -6.94 10.70 6.11
CA ASP A 175 -6.63 12.13 5.97
C ASP A 175 -5.25 12.48 6.54
N THR A 176 -4.91 11.96 7.73
CA THR A 176 -3.57 12.15 8.33
C THR A 176 -2.49 11.48 7.49
N GLY A 177 -2.76 10.28 6.99
CA GLY A 177 -1.85 9.58 6.09
C GLY A 177 -1.63 10.28 4.76
N ALA A 178 -2.66 10.92 4.20
CA ALA A 178 -2.52 11.73 2.99
C ALA A 178 -1.61 12.95 3.25
N VAL A 179 -1.70 13.57 4.43
CA VAL A 179 -0.78 14.63 4.86
C VAL A 179 0.64 14.10 5.00
N THR A 180 0.86 12.97 5.67
CA THR A 180 2.19 12.34 5.79
C THR A 180 2.76 11.99 4.41
N TYR A 181 1.94 11.38 3.55
CA TYR A 181 2.31 10.96 2.20
C TYR A 181 2.71 12.16 1.33
N SER A 182 1.87 13.19 1.30
CA SER A 182 2.14 14.42 0.55
C SER A 182 3.36 15.18 1.09
N SER A 183 3.60 15.16 2.40
CA SER A 183 4.79 15.79 2.99
C SER A 183 6.08 15.11 2.50
N ALA A 184 6.12 13.78 2.48
CA ALA A 184 7.27 13.03 1.97
C ALA A 184 7.53 13.31 0.48
N VAL A 185 6.47 13.33 -0.33
CA VAL A 185 6.57 13.66 -1.77
C VAL A 185 7.02 15.10 -1.97
N THR A 186 6.45 16.05 -1.23
CA THR A 186 6.80 17.48 -1.30
C THR A 186 8.27 17.70 -0.93
N SER A 187 8.72 17.09 0.17
CA SER A 187 10.12 17.12 0.58
C SER A 187 11.04 16.57 -0.53
N ARG A 188 10.64 15.47 -1.17
CA ARG A 188 11.43 14.89 -2.26
C ARG A 188 11.47 15.78 -3.49
N LEU A 189 10.35 16.40 -3.87
CA LEU A 189 10.26 17.36 -4.97
C LEU A 189 11.23 18.55 -4.74
N SER A 190 11.20 19.16 -3.55
CA SER A 190 12.13 20.24 -3.21
C SER A 190 13.59 19.79 -3.24
N ALA A 191 13.89 18.58 -2.75
CA ALA A 191 15.24 18.03 -2.79
C ALA A 191 15.78 17.78 -4.22
N VAL A 192 14.90 17.71 -5.22
CA VAL A 192 15.26 17.58 -6.64
C VAL A 192 15.04 18.87 -7.43
N GLY A 193 14.86 20.00 -6.75
CA GLY A 193 14.82 21.35 -7.32
C GLY A 193 13.45 21.82 -7.81
N TYR A 194 12.37 21.17 -7.38
CA TYR A 194 10.99 21.60 -7.63
C TYR A 194 10.47 22.30 -6.37
N ASN A 195 10.42 23.63 -6.43
CA ASN A 195 10.10 24.51 -5.30
C ASN A 195 8.80 25.28 -5.59
#